data_AF-D8S636-F1
#
_entry.id   AF-D8S636-F1
#
_cell.length_a   1.000
_cell.length_b   1.000
_cell.length_c   1.000
_cell.angle_alpha   90.00
_cell.angle_beta   90.00
_cell.angle_gamma   90.00
#
_symmetry.space_group_name_H-M   'P 1'
#
loop_
_entity.id
_entity.type
_entity.pdbx_description
1 polymer ?
#
loop_
_entity_poly.entity_id
_entity_poly.type
_entity_poly.pdbx_seq_one_letter_code
_entity_poly.pdbx_strand_id
1 'polypeptide(L)' 'MGRKKNRIPPHELAAREYAKSHTAFSVYEGAGRTLKGMDLRRVRNAVWMQTGFLGG' A
#
# COMPACT_ATOMS: atom_id res chain seq x y z
N MET A 1 3.11 -33.78 -16.25
CA MET A 1 3.55 -33.40 -14.88
C MET A 1 3.54 -31.87 -14.77
N GLY A 2 2.40 -31.27 -14.40
CA GLY A 2 2.23 -29.81 -14.39
C GLY A 2 2.58 -29.24 -13.01
N ARG A 3 3.56 -28.34 -12.93
CA ARG A 3 3.89 -27.63 -11.69
C ARG A 3 2.67 -26.81 -11.26
N LYS A 4 1.96 -27.25 -10.23
CA LYS A 4 0.97 -26.40 -9.55
C LYS A 4 1.75 -25.24 -8.93
N LYS A 5 1.69 -24.07 -9.56
CA LYS A 5 2.12 -22.82 -8.91
C LYS A 5 1.20 -22.66 -7.72
N ASN A 6 1.70 -22.88 -6.51
CA ASN A 6 0.99 -22.58 -5.27
C ASN A 6 0.67 -21.08 -5.28
N ARG A 7 -0.52 -20.74 -5.77
CA ARG A 7 -1.02 -19.37 -5.76
C ARG A 7 -1.39 -19.08 -4.32
N ILE A 8 -0.49 -18.39 -3.62
CA ILE A 8 -0.73 -17.92 -2.28
C ILE A 8 -1.85 -16.87 -2.36
N PRO A 9 -2.93 -17.01 -1.58
CA PRO A 9 -4.01 -16.04 -1.60
C PRO A 9 -3.49 -14.67 -1.12
N PRO A 10 -4.04 -13.56 -1.64
CA PRO A 10 -3.49 -12.23 -1.42
C PRO A 10 -3.43 -11.80 0.05
N HIS A 11 -4.34 -12.31 0.91
CA HIS A 11 -4.33 -12.02 2.34
C HIS A 11 -3.17 -12.71 3.09
N GLU A 12 -2.75 -13.90 2.66
CA GLU A 12 -1.56 -14.58 3.22
C GLU A 12 -0.27 -13.87 2.82
N LEU A 13 -0.19 -13.34 1.60
CA LEU A 13 0.93 -12.49 1.18
C LEU A 13 0.98 -11.22 2.04
N ALA A 14 -0.15 -10.55 2.24
CA ALA A 14 -0.21 -9.35 3.08
C ALA A 14 0.20 -9.62 4.53
N ALA A 15 -0.28 -10.72 5.13
CA ALA A 15 0.11 -11.13 6.48
C ALA A 15 1.60 -11.47 6.57
N ARG A 16 2.15 -12.14 5.55
CA ARG A 16 3.57 -12.49 5.49
C ARG A 16 4.47 -11.27 5.34
N GLU A 17 4.06 -10.29 4.55
CA GLU A 17 4.78 -9.02 4.44
C GLU A 17 4.68 -8.21 5.74
N TYR A 18 3.50 -8.15 6.37
CA TYR A 18 3.31 -7.52 7.69
C TYR A 18 4.13 -8.19 8.82
N ALA A 19 4.34 -9.51 8.74
CA ALA A 19 5.18 -10.23 9.69
C ALA A 19 6.68 -9.96 9.47
N LYS A 20 7.11 -9.71 8.22
CA LYS A 20 8.51 -9.41 7.87
C LYS A 20 8.87 -7.95 8.13
N SER A 21 8.01 -7.03 7.71
CA SER A 21 8.06 -5.63 8.06
C SER A 21 6.85 -5.33 8.92
N HIS A 22 7.07 -4.87 10.16
CA HIS A 22 6.00 -4.41 11.06
C HIS A 22 5.24 -3.16 10.53
N THR A 23 5.38 -2.87 9.24
CA THR A 23 4.92 -1.72 8.51
C THR A 23 4.54 -2.17 7.09
N ALA A 24 3.26 -2.50 6.88
CA ALA A 24 2.67 -2.66 5.54
C ALA A 24 2.45 -1.30 4.84
N PHE A 25 3.42 -0.40 5.01
CA PHE A 25 3.30 0.99 4.57
C PHE A 25 4.06 1.16 3.27
N SER A 26 3.38 1.64 2.23
CA SER A 26 4.06 2.15 1.05
C SER A 26 5.03 3.25 1.50
N VAL A 27 6.28 3.12 1.06
CA VAL A 27 7.29 4.17 1.21
C VAL A 27 7.35 4.85 -0.15
N TYR A 28 7.05 6.14 -0.19
CA TYR A 28 7.28 6.94 -1.39
C TYR A 28 8.48 7.85 -1.11
N GLU A 29 9.59 7.56 -1.79
CA GLU A 29 10.79 8.39 -1.77
C GLU A 29 10.68 9.41 -2.91
N GLY A 30 10.44 10.68 -2.57
CA GLY A 30 10.39 11.79 -3.52
C GLY A 30 11.30 12.94 -3.08
N ALA A 31 11.54 13.90 -3.96
CA ALA A 31 12.42 15.04 -3.74
C ALA A 31 11.96 15.90 -2.54
N GLY A 32 12.49 15.59 -1.35
CA GLY A 32 12.43 16.44 -0.16
C GLY A 32 12.03 15.79 1.16
N ARG A 33 11.42 14.59 1.20
CA ARG A 33 11.12 13.81 2.43
C ARG A 33 10.62 12.39 2.09
N THR A 34 10.98 11.41 2.91
CA THR A 34 10.37 10.06 2.88
C THR A 34 8.99 10.10 3.51
N LEU A 35 7.92 9.99 2.72
CA LEU A 35 6.57 9.87 3.25
C LEU A 35 6.32 8.41 3.64
N LYS A 36 6.08 8.18 4.93
CA LYS A 36 5.66 6.86 5.42
C LYS A 36 4.17 6.69 5.15
N GLY A 37 3.69 5.45 5.07
CA GLY A 37 2.32 5.13 4.64
C GLY A 37 1.18 5.88 5.35
N MET A 38 1.37 6.33 6.60
CA MET A 38 0.41 7.22 7.28
C MET A 38 0.30 8.58 6.58
N ASP A 39 1.44 9.17 6.20
CA ASP A 39 1.49 10.45 5.50
C ASP A 39 0.93 10.30 4.09
N LEU A 40 1.20 9.18 3.41
CA LEU A 40 0.58 8.88 2.11
C LEU A 40 -0.94 8.72 2.20
N ARG A 41 -1.47 8.11 3.27
CA ARG A 41 -2.93 8.06 3.48
C ARG A 41 -3.53 9.45 3.64
N ARG A 42 -2.87 10.33 4.40
CA ARG A 42 -3.31 11.72 4.60
C ARG A 42 -3.25 12.53 3.31
N VAL A 43 -2.13 12.44 2.58
CA VAL A 43 -1.95 13.09 1.27
C VAL A 43 -3.01 12.61 0.28
N ARG A 44 -3.23 11.29 0.18
CA ARG A 44 -4.26 10.71 -0.70
C ARG A 44 -5.66 11.23 -0.36
N ASN A 45 -6.02 11.23 0.92
CA ASN A 45 -7.33 11.71 1.36
C ASN A 45 -7.49 13.22 1.07
N ALA A 46 -6.45 14.02 1.31
CA ALA A 46 -6.46 15.45 1.00
C ALA A 46 -6.62 15.71 -0.50
N VAL A 47 -5.90 14.96 -1.34
CA VAL A 47 -6.04 15.03 -2.80
C VAL A 47 -7.45 14.67 -3.22
N TRP A 48 -8.04 13.58 -2.72
CA TRP A 48 -9.42 13.20 -3.05
C TRP A 48 -10.46 14.23 -2.63
N MET A 49 -10.27 14.87 -1.47
CA MET A 49 -11.13 15.98 -1.03
C MET A 49 -10.96 17.20 -1.94
N GLN A 50 -9.74 17.50 -2.38
CA GLN A 50 -9.45 18.67 -3.20
C GLN A 50 -9.90 18.50 -4.65
N THR A 51 -9.77 17.30 -5.22
CA THR A 51 -10.13 17.03 -6.61
C THR A 51 -11.60 16.65 -6.79
N GLY A 52 -12.36 16.47 -5.69
CA GLY A 52 -13.77 16.08 -5.76
C GLY A 52 -14.00 14.67 -6.31
N PHE A 53 -12.97 13.81 -6.32
CA PHE A 53 -13.00 12.48 -6.96
C PHE A 53 -14.01 11.50 -6.33
N LEU A 54 -14.58 11.84 -5.17
CA LEU A 54 -15.66 11.08 -4.51
C LEU A 54 -17.07 11.44 -5.02
N GLY A 55 -17.19 12.29 -6.04
CA GLY A 55 -18.45 12.60 -6.71
C GLY A 55 -18.61 11.80 -8.01
N GLY A 56 -19.17 10.60 -7.90
CA GLY A 56 -19.64 9.77 -9.01
C GLY A 56 -20.81 8.91 -8.54
#